data_AF-A0A960B784-F1
#
_entry.id   AF-A0A960B784-F1
#
_cell.length_a   1.000
_cell.length_b   1.000
_cell.length_c   1.000
_cell.angle_alpha   90.00
_cell.angle_beta   90.00
_cell.angle_gamma   90.00
#
_symmetry.space_group_name_H-M   'P 1'
#
loop_
_entity.id
_entity.type
_entity.pdbx_description
1 polymer ?
#
loop_
_entity_poly.entity_id
_entity_poly.type
_entity_poly.pdbx_seq_one_letter_code
_entity_poly.pdbx_strand_id
1 'polypeptide(L)'
;MSSESVQPAALVAGLVSLRLRGRDYWYAVLYADPPAEEDPAYRHGDDHPLYVDQAALVADLGQNGIPIDEEPAGSVDVDRARAVVGYRMSREEIAAVITAWNALDDITKSLGVPLGFSGRLANRCYDKLFWGLNLESVTPPGEWYVPAWRPRELAKIDQVLRECGTRITPSQGPN
;
A
#
# COMPACT_ATOMS: atom_id res chain seq x y z
N MET A 1 30.73 -27.41 -16.55
CA MET A 1 30.11 -26.61 -15.47
C MET A 1 28.71 -26.31 -15.94
N SER A 2 27.73 -27.01 -15.37
CA SER A 2 26.33 -26.90 -15.77
C SER A 2 25.83 -25.52 -15.41
N SER A 3 25.34 -24.79 -16.41
CA SER A 3 24.51 -23.61 -16.21
C SER A 3 23.22 -24.07 -15.52
N GLU A 4 23.11 -23.84 -14.22
CA GLU A 4 21.85 -23.93 -13.50
C GLU A 4 20.89 -22.94 -14.15
N SER A 5 19.88 -23.47 -14.84
CA SER A 5 18.71 -22.72 -15.22
C SER A 5 18.00 -22.34 -13.93
N VAL A 6 18.19 -21.10 -13.47
CA VAL A 6 17.38 -20.52 -12.40
C VAL A 6 15.93 -20.59 -12.88
N GLN A 7 15.13 -21.47 -12.27
CA GLN A 7 13.69 -21.44 -12.50
C GLN A 7 13.20 -20.04 -12.08
N PRO A 8 12.39 -19.35 -12.90
CA PRO A 8 11.81 -18.09 -12.48
C PRO A 8 11.02 -18.31 -11.19
N ALA A 9 11.18 -17.41 -10.22
CA ALA A 9 10.46 -17.48 -8.96
C ALA A 9 8.95 -17.61 -9.24
N ALA A 10 8.29 -18.52 -8.54
CA ALA A 10 6.85 -18.66 -8.65
C ALA A 10 6.22 -17.39 -8.05
N LEU A 11 5.55 -16.60 -8.90
CA LEU A 11 4.85 -15.40 -8.48
C LEU A 11 3.39 -15.75 -8.15
N VAL A 12 2.89 -15.24 -7.03
CA VAL A 12 1.48 -15.34 -6.61
C VAL A 12 0.94 -13.94 -6.35
N ALA A 13 -0.32 -13.70 -6.69
CA ALA A 13 -0.99 -12.43 -6.52
C ALA A 13 -1.90 -12.41 -5.27
N GLY A 14 -1.63 -11.51 -4.35
CA GLY A 14 -2.55 -11.15 -3.28
C GLY A 14 -3.51 -10.04 -3.72
N LEU A 15 -4.82 -10.29 -3.65
CA LEU A 15 -5.82 -9.27 -4.00
C LEU A 15 -6.06 -8.30 -2.84
N VAL A 16 -5.99 -7.00 -3.12
CA VAL A 16 -6.24 -5.93 -2.14
C VAL A 16 -7.36 -5.02 -2.64
N SER A 17 -8.33 -4.76 -1.75
CA SER A 17 -9.33 -3.71 -1.98
C SER A 17 -8.84 -2.37 -1.41
N LEU A 18 -9.05 -1.30 -2.16
CA LEU A 18 -8.70 0.07 -1.79
C LEU A 18 -9.95 0.95 -1.86
N ARG A 19 -10.46 1.38 -0.71
CA ARG A 19 -11.50 2.41 -0.66
C ARG A 19 -10.88 3.79 -0.71
N LEU A 20 -11.29 4.56 -1.72
CA LEU A 20 -10.80 5.90 -1.98
C LEU A 20 -11.91 6.77 -2.57
N ARG A 21 -12.26 7.86 -1.86
CA ARG A 21 -13.29 8.83 -2.25
C ARG A 21 -14.68 8.21 -2.44
N GLY A 22 -15.04 7.30 -1.55
CA GLY A 22 -16.32 6.61 -1.55
C GLY A 22 -16.47 5.57 -2.65
N ARG A 23 -15.37 5.20 -3.34
CA ARG A 23 -15.35 4.14 -4.34
C ARG A 23 -14.31 3.09 -3.97
N ASP A 24 -14.64 1.83 -4.23
CA ASP A 24 -13.70 0.71 -4.09
C ASP A 24 -12.97 0.48 -5.41
N TYR A 25 -11.68 0.22 -5.27
CA TYR A 25 -10.79 -0.22 -6.32
C TYR A 25 -10.10 -1.50 -5.89
N TRP A 26 -9.54 -2.22 -6.87
CA TRP A 26 -8.84 -3.47 -6.68
C TRP A 26 -7.47 -3.38 -7.32
N TYR A 27 -6.46 -3.86 -6.62
CA TYR A 27 -5.12 -4.08 -7.16
C TYR A 27 -4.57 -5.40 -6.62
N ALA A 28 -3.51 -5.89 -7.23
CA ALA A 28 -2.81 -7.06 -6.75
C ALA A 28 -1.39 -6.70 -6.32
N VAL A 29 -0.91 -7.33 -5.25
CA VAL A 29 0.48 -7.32 -4.82
C VAL A 29 1.10 -8.65 -5.23
N LEU A 30 2.29 -8.62 -5.81
CA LEU A 30 2.98 -9.82 -6.28
C LEU A 30 3.99 -10.31 -5.26
N TYR A 31 3.82 -11.54 -4.80
CA TYR A 31 4.72 -12.23 -3.88
C TYR A 31 5.57 -13.25 -4.64
N ALA A 32 6.84 -13.36 -4.30
CA ALA A 32 7.77 -14.34 -4.87
C ALA A 32 8.30 -15.29 -3.79
N ASP A 33 8.62 -16.53 -4.19
CA ASP A 33 9.42 -17.46 -3.39
C ASP A 33 10.74 -17.78 -4.14
N PRO A 34 11.91 -17.39 -3.59
CA PRO A 34 12.12 -16.69 -2.32
C PRO A 34 11.61 -15.22 -2.33
N PRO A 35 11.32 -14.62 -1.16
CA PRO A 35 10.82 -13.25 -1.06
C PRO A 35 11.73 -12.25 -1.74
N ALA A 36 11.14 -11.34 -2.52
CA ALA A 36 11.85 -10.20 -3.07
C ALA A 36 12.12 -9.15 -1.97
N GLU A 37 13.00 -8.18 -2.24
CA GLU A 37 13.22 -7.04 -1.33
C GLU A 37 11.97 -6.15 -1.24
N GLU A 38 11.17 -6.09 -2.31
CA GLU A 38 9.90 -5.37 -2.37
C GLU A 38 8.86 -6.24 -3.10
N ASP A 39 7.62 -6.23 -2.63
CA ASP A 39 6.48 -6.87 -3.28
C ASP A 39 5.75 -5.82 -4.15
N PRO A 40 5.98 -5.78 -5.48
CA PRO A 40 5.42 -4.73 -6.31
C PRO A 40 3.91 -4.92 -6.53
N ALA A 41 3.19 -3.82 -6.69
CA ALA A 41 1.83 -3.91 -7.20
C ALA A 41 1.85 -4.33 -8.68
N TYR A 42 1.00 -5.30 -9.03
CA TYR A 42 0.83 -5.84 -10.38
C TYR A 42 0.48 -4.75 -11.40
N ARG A 43 1.01 -4.87 -12.61
CA ARG A 43 0.74 -3.99 -13.75
C ARG A 43 0.50 -4.82 -14.99
N HIS A 44 -0.51 -4.43 -15.76
CA HIS A 44 -0.70 -4.91 -17.12
C HIS A 44 0.03 -3.98 -18.10
N GLY A 45 1.21 -4.39 -18.59
CA GLY A 45 2.03 -3.54 -19.45
C GLY A 45 2.35 -2.19 -18.80
N ASP A 46 2.09 -1.09 -19.52
CA ASP A 46 2.25 0.27 -19.00
C ASP A 46 1.02 0.81 -18.25
N ASP A 47 -0.09 0.08 -18.25
CA ASP A 47 -1.38 0.54 -17.72
C ASP A 47 -1.46 0.55 -16.18
N HIS A 48 -2.52 1.22 -15.69
CA HIS A 48 -2.70 1.53 -14.27
C HIS A 48 -3.04 0.27 -13.46
N PRO A 49 -2.47 0.10 -12.24
CA PRO A 49 -2.61 -1.11 -11.42
C PRO A 49 -3.97 -1.20 -10.69
N LEU A 50 -4.94 -0.36 -11.05
CA LEU A 50 -6.19 -0.20 -10.30
C LEU A 50 -7.40 -0.47 -11.17
N TYR A 51 -8.18 -1.44 -10.71
CA TYR A 51 -9.38 -1.96 -11.35
C TYR A 51 -10.60 -1.51 -10.55
N VAL A 52 -11.66 -1.15 -11.25
CA VAL A 52 -12.94 -0.76 -10.61
C VAL A 52 -13.80 -1.98 -10.25
N ASP A 53 -13.40 -3.16 -10.70
CA ASP A 53 -14.08 -4.43 -10.49
C ASP A 53 -13.05 -5.52 -10.19
N GLN A 54 -13.32 -6.35 -9.18
CA GLN A 54 -12.44 -7.44 -8.77
C GLN A 54 -12.34 -8.49 -9.87
N ALA A 55 -13.46 -8.80 -10.54
CA ALA A 55 -13.47 -9.83 -11.57
C ALA A 55 -12.59 -9.45 -12.77
N ALA A 56 -12.51 -8.17 -13.11
CA ALA A 56 -11.60 -7.67 -14.14
C ALA A 56 -10.12 -7.90 -13.77
N LEU A 57 -9.73 -7.61 -12.53
CA LEU A 57 -8.37 -7.89 -12.04
C LEU A 57 -8.06 -9.39 -12.07
N VAL A 58 -9.00 -10.23 -11.62
CA VAL A 58 -8.83 -11.69 -11.61
C VAL A 58 -8.68 -12.24 -13.03
N ALA A 59 -9.50 -11.77 -13.98
CA ALA A 59 -9.41 -12.17 -15.38
C ALA A 59 -8.05 -11.78 -15.99
N ASP A 60 -7.55 -10.58 -15.68
CA ASP A 60 -6.28 -10.09 -16.20
C ASP A 60 -5.06 -10.85 -15.64
N LEU A 61 -5.06 -11.13 -14.34
CA LEU A 61 -4.06 -12.02 -13.71
C LEU A 61 -4.05 -13.40 -14.36
N GLY A 62 -5.25 -13.96 -14.63
CA GLY A 62 -5.41 -15.24 -15.32
C GLY A 62 -4.86 -15.23 -16.75
N GLN A 63 -5.06 -14.15 -17.50
CA GLN A 63 -4.47 -13.98 -18.84
C GLN A 63 -2.94 -13.96 -18.82
N ASN A 64 -2.35 -13.46 -17.74
CA ASN A 64 -0.91 -13.41 -17.53
C ASN A 64 -0.35 -14.66 -16.82
N GLY A 65 -1.20 -15.65 -16.53
CA GLY A 65 -0.78 -16.89 -15.89
C GLY A 65 -0.33 -16.72 -14.43
N ILE A 66 -0.76 -15.63 -13.76
CA ILE A 66 -0.40 -15.36 -12.37
C ILE A 66 -1.47 -15.97 -11.46
N PRO A 67 -1.15 -17.00 -10.67
CA PRO A 67 -2.08 -17.57 -9.70
C PRO A 67 -2.40 -16.55 -8.60
N ILE A 68 -3.60 -16.64 -8.05
CA ILE A 68 -4.07 -15.80 -6.94
C ILE A 68 -3.89 -16.58 -5.64
N ASP A 69 -3.42 -15.90 -4.60
CA ASP A 69 -3.35 -16.45 -3.25
C ASP A 69 -4.77 -16.73 -2.73
N GLU A 70 -4.95 -17.89 -2.08
CA GLU A 70 -6.23 -18.26 -1.50
C GLU A 70 -6.60 -17.36 -0.32
N GLU A 71 -5.62 -16.73 0.34
CA GLU A 71 -5.84 -15.72 1.36
C GLU A 71 -5.88 -14.31 0.75
N PRO A 72 -6.99 -13.56 0.89
CA PRO A 72 -7.05 -12.19 0.41
C PRO A 72 -6.05 -11.31 1.17
N ALA A 73 -5.19 -10.59 0.44
CA ALA A 73 -4.15 -9.74 0.99
C ALA A 73 -4.69 -8.54 1.83
N GLY A 74 -5.99 -8.22 1.69
CA GLY A 74 -6.73 -7.43 2.67
C GLY A 74 -7.54 -6.27 2.10
N SER A 75 -7.92 -5.34 2.98
CA SER A 75 -8.68 -4.14 2.62
C SER A 75 -8.06 -2.90 3.24
N VAL A 76 -7.89 -1.86 2.44
CA VAL A 76 -7.33 -0.57 2.84
C VAL A 76 -8.38 0.52 2.62
N ASP A 77 -8.75 1.24 3.69
CA ASP A 77 -9.72 2.34 3.64
C ASP A 77 -9.00 3.68 3.85
N VAL A 78 -8.71 4.36 2.73
CA VAL A 78 -8.02 5.66 2.73
C VAL A 78 -8.94 6.76 3.26
N ASP A 79 -10.24 6.65 3.05
CA ASP A 79 -11.20 7.65 3.51
C ASP A 79 -11.30 7.62 5.04
N ARG A 80 -11.37 6.42 5.62
CA ARG A 80 -11.27 6.22 7.07
C ARG A 80 -9.94 6.74 7.60
N ALA A 81 -8.82 6.36 6.97
CA ALA A 81 -7.49 6.81 7.39
C ALA A 81 -7.41 8.34 7.45
N ARG A 82 -7.99 9.05 6.48
CA ARG A 82 -8.05 10.52 6.47
C ARG A 82 -8.95 11.09 7.57
N ALA A 83 -10.09 10.46 7.82
CA ALA A 83 -11.06 10.93 8.81
C ALA A 83 -10.51 10.90 10.25
N VAL A 84 -9.57 10.00 10.55
CA VAL A 84 -8.99 9.84 11.88
C VAL A 84 -7.71 10.67 12.11
N VAL A 85 -7.17 11.32 11.07
CA VAL A 85 -5.95 12.15 11.22
C VAL A 85 -6.22 13.29 12.20
N GLY A 86 -5.54 13.24 13.35
CA GLY A 86 -5.75 14.22 14.41
C GLY A 86 -4.59 14.27 15.40
N TYR A 87 -4.67 15.22 16.33
CA TYR A 87 -3.67 15.39 17.39
C TYR A 87 -3.61 14.22 18.37
N ARG A 88 -4.67 13.42 18.44
CA ARG A 88 -4.76 12.17 19.19
C ARG A 88 -5.25 11.12 18.22
N MET A 89 -4.49 10.04 18.11
CA MET A 89 -4.86 8.86 17.35
C MET A 89 -4.60 7.64 18.24
N SER A 90 -5.54 6.70 18.28
CA SER A 90 -5.34 5.39 18.89
C SER A 90 -4.33 4.57 18.08
N ARG A 91 -3.87 3.45 18.62
CA ARG A 91 -2.98 2.53 17.90
C ARG A 91 -3.64 2.02 16.61
N GLU A 92 -4.93 1.71 16.67
CA GLU A 92 -5.72 1.24 15.53
C GLU A 92 -5.89 2.33 14.47
N GLU A 93 -6.06 3.59 14.88
CA GLU A 93 -6.13 4.74 13.97
C GLU A 93 -4.77 5.00 13.30
N ILE A 94 -3.68 4.91 14.06
CA ILE A 94 -2.30 5.00 13.52
C ILE A 94 -2.06 3.86 12.52
N ALA A 95 -2.48 2.64 12.85
CA ALA A 95 -2.39 1.49 11.96
C ALA A 95 -3.15 1.75 10.65
N ALA A 96 -4.40 2.25 10.71
CA ALA A 96 -5.15 2.59 9.52
C ALA A 96 -4.44 3.65 8.65
N VAL A 97 -3.84 4.67 9.28
CA VAL A 97 -3.12 5.75 8.58
C VAL A 97 -1.85 5.24 7.90
N ILE A 98 -1.02 4.44 8.58
CA ILE A 98 0.22 3.93 7.98
C ILE A 98 -0.06 2.87 6.91
N THR A 99 -1.06 2.00 7.12
CA THR A 99 -1.48 1.04 6.09
C THR A 99 -1.97 1.75 4.83
N ALA A 100 -2.77 2.81 4.97
CA ALA A 100 -3.19 3.61 3.83
C ALA A 100 -2.01 4.33 3.15
N TRP A 101 -1.07 4.87 3.92
CA TRP A 101 0.14 5.47 3.36
C TRP A 101 0.93 4.45 2.52
N ASN A 102 1.18 3.26 3.06
CA ASN A 102 1.95 2.21 2.39
C ASN A 102 1.29 1.78 1.08
N ALA A 103 -0.01 1.45 1.12
CA ALA A 103 -0.74 1.06 -0.08
C ALA A 103 -0.65 2.10 -1.19
N LEU A 104 -0.73 3.39 -0.84
CA LEU A 104 -0.62 4.46 -1.82
C LEU A 104 0.81 4.66 -2.33
N ASP A 105 1.83 4.49 -1.49
CA ASP A 105 3.24 4.53 -1.90
C ASP A 105 3.54 3.38 -2.89
N ASP A 106 3.10 2.16 -2.59
CA ASP A 106 3.30 0.96 -3.42
C ASP A 106 2.63 1.11 -4.80
N ILE A 107 1.35 1.54 -4.82
CA ILE A 107 0.62 1.80 -6.07
C ILE A 107 1.35 2.85 -6.92
N THR A 108 1.87 3.90 -6.30
CA THR A 108 2.44 5.04 -7.05
C THR A 108 3.86 4.80 -7.51
N LYS A 109 4.64 3.99 -6.77
CA LYS A 109 5.88 3.40 -7.24
C LYS A 109 5.63 2.51 -8.45
N SER A 110 4.63 1.63 -8.40
CA SER A 110 4.27 0.78 -9.54
C SER A 110 3.89 1.64 -10.75
N LEU A 111 3.15 2.73 -10.58
CA LEU A 111 2.82 3.65 -11.67
C LEU A 111 4.02 4.41 -12.28
N GLY A 112 5.23 4.29 -11.71
CA GLY A 112 6.39 5.08 -12.14
C GLY A 112 6.23 6.58 -11.86
N VAL A 113 5.24 6.97 -11.05
CA VAL A 113 4.99 8.35 -10.62
C VAL A 113 5.14 8.40 -9.10
N PRO A 114 6.35 8.18 -8.56
CA PRO A 114 6.57 8.25 -7.12
C PRO A 114 6.11 9.63 -6.64
N LEU A 115 5.16 9.65 -5.72
CA LEU A 115 4.49 10.88 -5.31
C LEU A 115 5.37 11.84 -4.51
N GLY A 116 6.66 11.50 -4.34
CA GLY A 116 7.61 12.35 -3.67
C GLY A 116 7.24 12.57 -2.21
N PHE A 117 6.63 11.58 -1.56
CA PHE A 117 6.47 11.54 -0.10
C PHE A 117 7.78 11.27 0.63
N SER A 118 8.88 11.58 -0.02
CA SER A 118 10.22 11.54 0.51
C SER A 118 10.60 12.91 1.04
N GLY A 119 11.41 12.92 2.09
CA GLY A 119 12.01 14.13 2.64
C GLY A 119 11.80 14.26 4.13
N ARG A 120 12.58 15.14 4.75
CA ARG A 120 12.74 15.21 6.22
C ARG A 120 11.43 15.29 7.01
N LEU A 121 10.40 15.97 6.49
CA LEU A 121 9.11 16.08 7.17
C LEU A 121 8.27 14.81 7.00
N ALA A 122 8.22 14.25 5.78
CA ALA A 122 7.43 13.05 5.50
C ALA A 122 8.02 11.83 6.22
N ASN A 123 9.34 11.63 6.12
CA ASN A 123 10.04 10.57 6.85
C ASN A 123 9.79 10.67 8.36
N ARG A 124 9.85 11.88 8.94
CA ARG A 124 9.53 12.07 10.36
C ARG A 124 8.08 11.71 10.70
N CYS A 125 7.13 12.03 9.84
CA CYS A 125 5.73 11.66 10.08
C CYS A 125 5.58 10.14 10.02
N TYR A 126 6.19 9.50 9.03
CA TYR A 126 6.22 8.07 8.86
C TYR A 126 6.84 7.36 10.07
N ASP A 127 8.01 7.81 10.53
CA ASP A 127 8.68 7.28 11.72
C ASP A 127 7.76 7.34 12.93
N LYS A 128 7.08 8.49 13.15
CA LYS A 128 6.15 8.64 14.27
C LYS A 128 4.95 7.70 14.16
N LEU A 129 4.41 7.49 12.96
CA LEU A 129 3.33 6.53 12.73
C LEU A 129 3.83 5.11 13.06
N PHE A 130 5.00 4.73 12.53
CA PHE A 130 5.60 3.42 12.76
C PHE A 130 5.85 3.14 14.24
N TRP A 131 6.54 4.04 14.95
CA TRP A 131 6.75 3.90 16.39
C TRP A 131 5.44 3.94 17.18
N GLY A 132 4.45 4.68 16.69
CA GLY A 132 3.10 4.75 17.28
C GLY A 132 2.34 3.42 17.23
N LEU A 133 2.76 2.49 16.35
CA LEU A 133 2.22 1.12 16.32
C LEU A 133 2.58 0.31 17.56
N ASN A 134 3.62 0.70 18.31
CA ASN A 134 4.08 0.02 19.52
C ASN A 134 4.20 -1.52 19.32
N LEU A 135 4.87 -1.94 18.24
CA LEU A 135 5.05 -3.37 17.94
C LEU A 135 6.01 -3.99 18.97
N GLU A 136 5.67 -5.16 19.49
CA GLU A 136 6.47 -5.85 20.53
C GLU A 136 7.93 -6.09 20.10
N SER A 137 8.18 -6.22 18.80
CA SER A 137 9.52 -6.42 18.23
C SER A 137 10.44 -5.20 18.35
N VAL A 138 9.89 -3.99 18.49
CA VAL A 138 10.65 -2.74 18.56
C VAL A 138 10.34 -1.89 19.79
N THR A 139 9.28 -2.22 20.53
CA THR A 139 8.87 -1.53 21.76
C THR A 139 9.15 -2.43 22.96
N PRO A 140 10.09 -2.04 23.86
CA PRO A 140 10.42 -2.83 25.03
C PRO A 140 9.19 -3.11 25.93
N PRO A 141 9.14 -4.26 26.62
CA PRO A 141 8.07 -4.56 27.54
C PRO A 141 7.90 -3.47 28.62
N GLY A 142 6.68 -2.95 28.76
CA GLY A 142 6.36 -1.89 29.72
C GLY A 142 6.65 -0.47 29.23
N GLU A 143 7.26 -0.30 28.05
CA GLU A 143 7.41 0.99 27.39
C GLU A 143 6.25 1.26 26.42
N TRP A 144 5.96 2.54 26.19
CA TRP A 144 4.95 2.95 25.23
C TRP A 144 5.31 4.31 24.61
N TYR A 145 5.23 4.38 23.29
CA TYR A 145 5.38 5.60 22.53
C TYR A 145 4.01 6.20 22.18
N VAL A 146 3.78 7.44 22.61
CA VAL A 146 2.63 8.25 22.17
C VAL A 146 3.14 9.36 21.25
N PRO A 147 2.82 9.34 19.95
CA PRO A 147 3.24 10.40 19.04
C PRO A 147 2.68 11.76 19.44
N ALA A 148 3.55 12.75 19.59
CA ALA A 148 3.15 14.14 19.73
C ALA A 148 3.17 14.83 18.36
N TRP A 149 1.99 15.21 17.85
CA TRP A 149 1.83 15.78 16.51
C TRP A 149 1.91 17.30 16.49
N ARG A 150 2.63 17.84 15.50
CA ARG A 150 2.60 19.27 15.18
C ARG A 150 1.59 19.54 14.05
N PRO A 151 1.01 20.74 13.97
CA PRO A 151 0.05 21.08 12.91
C PRO A 151 0.59 20.78 11.49
N ARG A 152 1.86 21.10 11.23
CA ARG A 152 2.53 20.84 9.95
C ARG A 152 2.72 19.35 9.63
N GLU A 153 2.79 18.49 10.66
CA GLU A 153 2.94 17.05 10.49
C GLU A 153 1.58 16.44 10.12
N LEU A 154 0.50 16.84 10.82
CA LEU A 154 -0.87 16.46 10.46
C LEU A 154 -1.23 16.92 9.03
N ALA A 155 -0.88 18.16 8.68
CA ALA A 155 -1.08 18.66 7.32
C ALA A 155 -0.30 17.86 6.27
N LYS A 156 0.90 17.36 6.61
CA LYS A 156 1.69 16.50 5.71
C LYS A 156 1.03 15.13 5.54
N ILE A 157 0.53 14.52 6.62
CA ILE A 157 -0.18 13.23 6.56
C ILE A 157 -1.45 13.37 5.70
N ASP A 158 -2.30 14.38 5.96
CA ASP A 158 -3.48 14.61 5.12
C ASP A 158 -3.11 14.90 3.66
N GLN A 159 -2.05 15.69 3.42
CA GLN A 159 -1.56 15.94 2.06
C GLN A 159 -1.24 14.63 1.33
N VAL A 160 -0.49 13.73 1.96
CA VAL A 160 -0.14 12.42 1.38
C VAL A 160 -1.40 11.65 1.00
N LEU A 161 -2.29 11.43 1.97
CA LEU A 161 -3.49 10.62 1.75
C LEU A 161 -4.44 11.27 0.71
N ARG A 162 -4.46 12.60 0.59
CA ARG A 162 -5.30 13.34 -0.36
C ARG A 162 -4.73 13.34 -1.78
N GLU A 163 -3.43 13.59 -1.94
CA GLU A 163 -2.78 13.78 -3.25
C GLU A 163 -2.63 12.47 -4.04
N CYS A 164 -2.43 11.34 -3.37
CA CYS A 164 -2.46 10.05 -4.06
C CYS A 164 -3.80 9.83 -4.75
N GLY A 165 -4.88 10.09 -4.01
CA GLY A 165 -6.22 9.91 -4.54
C GLY A 165 -6.56 10.81 -5.73
N THR A 166 -5.85 11.93 -5.92
CA THR A 166 -6.04 12.79 -7.11
C THR A 166 -5.35 12.26 -8.35
N ARG A 167 -4.26 11.50 -8.20
CA ARG A 167 -3.38 11.10 -9.30
C ARG A 167 -3.58 9.65 -9.71
N ILE A 168 -4.19 8.86 -8.83
CA ILE A 168 -4.75 7.56 -9.14
C ILE A 168 -5.94 7.77 -10.09
N THR A 169 -5.73 7.45 -11.37
CA THR A 169 -6.81 7.31 -12.35
C THR A 169 -7.03 5.81 -12.56
N PRO A 170 -8.25 5.27 -12.38
CA PRO A 170 -8.49 3.85 -12.60
C PRO A 170 -8.29 3.47 -14.06
N SER A 171 -7.73 2.28 -14.30
CA SER A 171 -7.77 1.65 -15.62
C SER A 171 -9.22 1.28 -15.95
N GLN A 172 -9.61 1.40 -17.23
CA GLN A 172 -10.89 0.86 -17.71
C GLN A 172 -10.86 -0.67 -17.86
N GLY A 173 -9.72 -1.33 -17.59
CA GLY A 173 -9.48 -2.72 -17.92
C GLY A 173 -9.20 -2.89 -19.42
N PRO A 174 -8.61 -4.03 -19.84
CA PRO A 174 -8.51 -4.34 -21.26
C PRO A 174 -9.92 -4.50 -21.86
N ASN A 175 -10.13 -3.92 -23.05
CA ASN A 175 -11.31 -4.15 -23.90
C ASN A 175 -11.32 -5.58 -24.46
#